data_AF-A0A9Q1N0M9-F1
#
_entry.id   AF-A0A9Q1N0M9-F1
#
_cell.length_a   1.000
_cell.length_b   1.000
_cell.length_c   1.000
_cell.angle_alpha   90.00
_cell.angle_beta   90.00
_cell.angle_gamma   90.00
#
_symmetry.space_group_name_H-M   'P 1'
#
loop_
_entity.id
_entity.type
_entity.pdbx_description
1 polymer ?
#
loop_
_entity_poly.entity_id
_entity_poly.type
_entity_poly.pdbx_seq_one_letter_code
_entity_poly.pdbx_strand_id
1 'polypeptide(L)'
;MGSAFKNKGVHTLLDGVLSYLPCPVEVSNHALDQTKNEEKISWSFFLVTLTGNPSGPLVALAFKLEEECFGQLTYLRTYEGAIRKGDFIINVNTGKKIKVSKVELIFLLLI
;
A
#
# COMPACT_ATOMS: atom_id res chain seq x y z
N MET A 1 28.23 -14.18 6.24
CA MET A 1 28.63 -13.42 5.04
C MET A 1 28.07 -14.12 3.81
N GLY A 2 27.39 -13.40 2.92
CA GLY A 2 26.76 -13.94 1.71
C GLY A 2 27.13 -13.11 0.49
N SER A 3 26.96 -13.68 -0.71
CA SER A 3 27.19 -13.00 -1.98
C SER A 3 26.07 -13.38 -2.94
N ALA A 4 25.24 -12.39 -3.31
CA ALA A 4 24.15 -12.58 -4.25
C ALA A 4 24.66 -13.02 -5.63
N PHE A 5 25.75 -12.42 -6.12
CA PHE A 5 26.35 -12.77 -7.41
C PHE A 5 26.81 -14.23 -7.50
N LYS A 6 27.25 -14.82 -6.39
CA LYS A 6 27.67 -16.23 -6.32
C LYS A 6 26.58 -17.16 -5.80
N ASN A 7 25.34 -16.68 -5.66
CA ASN A 7 24.19 -17.41 -5.11
C ASN A 7 24.44 -18.01 -3.72
N LYS A 8 25.28 -17.37 -2.89
CA LYS A 8 25.61 -17.85 -1.54
C LYS A 8 24.89 -17.01 -0.48
N GLY A 9 24.09 -17.66 0.36
CA GLY A 9 23.42 -17.02 1.50
C GLY A 9 22.11 -16.30 1.17
N VAL A 10 21.60 -16.42 -0.06
CA VAL A 10 20.30 -15.85 -0.46
C VAL A 10 19.16 -16.52 0.29
N HIS A 11 19.18 -17.86 0.42
CA HIS A 11 18.17 -18.60 1.19
C HIS A 11 18.16 -18.18 2.66
N THR A 12 19.33 -18.15 3.31
CA THR A 12 19.44 -17.68 4.70
C THR A 12 18.97 -16.25 4.89
N LEU A 13 19.15 -15.39 3.88
CA LEU A 13 18.62 -14.02 3.90
C LEU A 13 17.09 -14.01 3.78
N LEU A 14 16.50 -14.84 2.91
CA LEU A 14 15.04 -14.97 2.80
C LEU A 14 14.42 -15.53 4.09
N ASP A 15 15.06 -16.51 4.72
CA ASP A 15 14.63 -17.05 6.03
C ASP A 15 14.71 -15.96 7.12
N GLY A 16 15.76 -15.13 7.07
CA GLY A 16 15.91 -13.98 7.94
C GLY A 16 14.82 -12.92 7.71
N VAL A 17 14.40 -12.70 6.46
CA VAL A 17 13.29 -11.79 6.15
C VAL A 17 12.01 -12.26 6.84
N LEU A 18 11.67 -13.55 6.74
CA LEU A 18 10.50 -14.10 7.40
C LEU A 18 10.59 -14.03 8.94
N SER A 19 11.80 -14.18 9.49
CA SER A 19 12.02 -14.23 10.94
C SER A 19 12.08 -12.86 11.61
N TYR A 20 12.54 -11.83 10.89
CA TYR A 20 12.84 -10.52 11.47
C TYR A 20 11.99 -9.37 10.93
N LEU A 21 11.45 -9.46 9.71
CA LEU A 21 10.59 -8.40 9.18
C LEU A 21 9.14 -8.59 9.66
N PRO A 22 8.52 -7.54 10.21
CA PRO A 22 7.17 -7.64 10.74
C PRO A 22 6.17 -7.83 9.61
N CYS A 23 5.10 -8.57 9.92
CA CYS A 23 3.98 -8.68 9.01
C CYS A 23 3.25 -7.32 8.92
N PRO A 24 2.64 -6.97 7.78
CA PRO A 24 1.97 -5.68 7.59
C PRO A 24 0.81 -5.43 8.56
N VAL A 25 0.26 -6.49 9.17
CA VAL A 25 -0.79 -6.44 10.22
C VAL A 25 -0.23 -6.15 11.62
N GLU A 26 1.05 -6.40 11.86
CA GLU A 26 1.71 -6.16 13.15
C GLU A 26 2.18 -4.71 13.27
N VAL A 27 2.33 -4.02 12.15
CA VAL A 27 2.74 -2.62 12.10
C VAL A 27 1.51 -1.72 12.19
N SER A 28 1.47 -0.87 13.21
CA SER A 28 0.48 0.18 13.37
C SER A 28 0.61 1.20 12.23
N ASN A 29 -0.31 1.15 11.26
CA ASN A 29 -0.39 2.14 10.20
C ASN A 29 -1.41 3.21 10.60
N HIS A 30 -1.07 4.47 10.36
CA HIS A 30 -1.92 5.60 10.67
C HIS A 30 -2.32 6.34 9.39
N ALA A 31 -3.62 6.53 9.18
CA ALA A 31 -4.14 7.39 8.12
C ALA A 31 -4.46 8.79 8.64
N LEU A 32 -4.36 9.78 7.75
CA LEU A 32 -4.74 11.17 7.98
C LEU A 32 -6.23 11.36 7.64
N ASP A 33 -7.03 11.82 8.59
CA ASP A 33 -8.46 12.10 8.38
C ASP A 33 -8.68 13.52 7.82
N GLN A 34 -8.68 13.67 6.51
CA GLN A 34 -8.87 14.98 5.85
C GLN A 34 -10.28 15.59 6.02
N THR A 35 -11.23 14.90 6.67
CA THR A 35 -12.61 15.39 6.87
C THR A 35 -12.69 16.47 7.96
N LYS A 36 -11.72 16.53 8.87
CA LYS A 36 -11.66 17.54 9.93
C LYS A 36 -10.73 18.67 9.53
N ASN A 37 -11.34 19.72 9.00
CA ASN A 37 -10.71 21.01 8.73
C ASN A 37 -9.98 21.55 9.97
N GLU A 38 -8.67 21.74 9.86
CA GLU A 38 -7.84 22.76 10.55
C GLU A 38 -8.00 23.05 12.06
N GLU A 39 -8.63 22.21 12.88
CA GLU A 39 -8.53 22.38 14.34
C GLU A 39 -7.31 21.63 14.89
N LYS A 40 -6.26 22.44 15.03
CA LYS A 40 -4.97 22.27 15.71
C LYS A 40 -5.11 21.70 17.13
N ILE A 41 -5.58 20.46 17.28
CA ILE A 41 -5.79 19.82 18.59
C ILE A 41 -5.20 18.40 18.54
N SER A 42 -4.01 18.29 19.11
CA SER A 42 -3.31 17.04 19.47
C SER A 42 -3.08 16.04 18.33
N TRP A 43 -1.81 15.97 17.88
CA TRP A 43 -1.25 15.02 16.91
C TRP A 43 -1.62 13.54 17.10
N SER A 44 -2.22 13.17 18.24
CA SER A 44 -2.65 11.80 18.57
C SER A 44 -4.09 11.48 18.12
N PHE A 45 -4.98 12.47 17.96
CA PHE A 45 -6.41 12.22 17.66
C PHE A 45 -6.75 12.18 16.17
N PHE A 46 -5.81 12.59 15.31
CA PHE A 46 -6.00 12.66 13.85
C PHE A 46 -5.59 11.37 13.12
N LEU A 47 -4.99 10.44 13.84
CA LEU A 47 -4.45 9.21 13.30
C LEU A 47 -5.47 8.09 13.44
N VAL A 48 -6.11 7.73 12.33
CA VAL A 48 -6.94 6.52 12.28
C VAL A 48 -6.00 5.32 12.21
N THR A 49 -5.99 4.50 13.25
CA THR A 49 -5.25 3.23 13.26
C THR A 49 -5.92 2.26 12.29
N LEU A 50 -5.18 1.88 11.26
CA LEU A 50 -5.64 0.94 10.25
C LEU A 50 -5.41 -0.47 10.78
N THR A 51 -6.49 -1.23 10.95
CA THR A 51 -6.43 -2.59 11.53
C THR A 51 -6.02 -3.64 10.50
N GLY A 52 -5.94 -3.26 9.21
CA GLY A 52 -5.65 -4.20 8.12
C GLY A 52 -6.83 -5.09 7.75
N ASN A 53 -8.06 -4.76 8.18
CA ASN A 53 -9.22 -5.60 7.91
C ASN A 53 -9.65 -5.47 6.43
N PRO A 54 -9.69 -6.57 5.66
CA PRO A 54 -10.11 -6.53 4.25
C PRO A 54 -11.61 -6.18 4.06
N SER A 55 -12.43 -6.27 5.10
CA SER A 55 -13.86 -5.91 5.05
C SER A 55 -14.13 -4.45 5.45
N GLY A 56 -13.10 -3.71 5.87
CA GLY A 56 -13.21 -2.32 6.27
C GLY A 56 -13.37 -1.34 5.10
N PRO A 57 -13.50 -0.03 5.39
CA PRO A 57 -13.46 1.00 4.36
C PRO A 57 -12.12 0.98 3.62
N LEU A 58 -12.16 1.23 2.31
CA LEU A 58 -10.96 1.21 1.49
C LEU A 58 -10.04 2.39 1.86
N VAL A 59 -8.83 2.07 2.31
CA VAL A 59 -7.74 3.04 2.52
C VAL A 59 -6.52 2.58 1.74
N ALA A 60 -6.13 3.35 0.73
CA ALA A 60 -4.98 3.07 -0.12
C ALA A 60 -4.20 4.33 -0.47
N LEU A 61 -2.88 4.19 -0.61
CA LEU A 61 -1.96 5.26 -0.98
C LEU A 61 -1.38 5.02 -2.38
N ALA A 62 -1.52 6.00 -3.26
CA ALA A 62 -0.80 6.04 -4.53
C ALA A 62 0.61 6.60 -4.29
N PHE A 63 1.65 5.79 -4.49
CA PHE A 63 3.03 6.19 -4.18
C PHE A 63 3.92 6.33 -5.42
N LYS A 64 3.56 5.72 -6.54
CA LYS A 64 4.30 5.80 -7.80
C LYS A 64 3.34 5.87 -8.96
N LEU A 65 3.63 6.73 -9.92
CA LEU A 65 2.95 6.80 -11.20
C LEU A 65 3.98 6.54 -12.29
N GLU A 66 3.58 5.75 -13.28
CA GLU A 66 4.43 5.34 -14.39
C GLU A 66 3.61 5.43 -15.67
N GLU A 67 4.19 6.05 -16.69
CA GLU A 67 3.57 6.14 -18.01
C GLU A 67 4.21 5.09 -18.89
N GLU A 68 3.44 4.05 -19.24
CA GLU A 68 3.84 3.06 -20.22
C GLU A 68 3.15 3.33 -21.56
N CYS A 69 3.67 2.70 -22.63
CA CYS A 69 3.08 2.78 -23.97
C CYS A 69 1.60 2.37 -24.02
N PHE A 70 1.13 1.56 -23.07
CA PHE A 70 -0.24 1.07 -22.98
C PHE A 70 -1.14 1.88 -22.03
N GLY A 71 -0.61 2.94 -21.43
CA GLY A 71 -1.35 3.86 -20.57
C GLY A 71 -0.64 4.16 -19.25
N GLN A 72 -1.32 4.94 -18.42
CA GLN A 72 -0.82 5.33 -17.10
C GLN A 72 -1.09 4.23 -16.07
N LEU A 73 -0.02 3.78 -15.40
CA LEU A 73 -0.05 2.87 -14.26
C LEU A 73 0.13 3.66 -12.97
N THR A 74 -0.77 3.42 -12.01
CA THR A 74 -0.67 3.99 -10.67
C THR A 74 -0.46 2.85 -9.67
N TYR A 75 0.69 2.87 -9.00
CA TYR A 75 1.01 1.90 -7.97
C TYR A 75 0.32 2.30 -6.67
N LEU A 76 -0.48 1.38 -6.15
CA LEU A 76 -1.27 1.56 -4.96
C LEU A 76 -0.79 0.60 -3.86
N ARG A 77 -0.65 1.13 -2.64
CA ARG A 77 -0.50 0.33 -1.43
C ARG A 77 -1.80 0.39 -0.63
N THR A 78 -2.50 -0.73 -0.53
CA THR A 78 -3.72 -0.86 0.28
C THR A 78 -3.34 -1.14 1.73
N TYR A 79 -3.95 -0.41 2.64
CA TYR A 79 -3.77 -0.57 4.08
C TYR A 79 -5.01 -1.17 4.74
N GLU A 80 -6.21 -0.86 4.26
CA GLU A 80 -7.46 -1.40 4.76
C GLU A 80 -8.49 -1.54 3.63
N GLY A 81 -9.40 -2.50 3.78
CA GLY A 81 -10.38 -2.84 2.75
C GLY A 81 -9.78 -3.63 1.59
N ALA A 82 -10.53 -3.73 0.50
CA ALA A 82 -10.14 -4.43 -0.71
C ALA A 82 -10.57 -3.63 -1.95
N ILE A 83 -9.78 -3.71 -3.02
CA ILE A 83 -10.10 -3.13 -4.32
C ILE A 83 -10.42 -4.26 -5.29
N ARG A 84 -11.58 -4.18 -5.95
CA ARG A 84 -11.97 -5.10 -7.01
C ARG A 84 -12.12 -4.37 -8.33
N LYS A 85 -11.99 -5.12 -9.42
CA LYS A 85 -12.26 -4.62 -10.76
C LYS A 85 -13.73 -4.18 -10.84
N GLY A 86 -13.94 -2.93 -11.27
CA GLY A 86 -15.25 -2.32 -11.42
C GLY A 86 -15.65 -1.39 -10.27
N ASP A 87 -14.91 -1.40 -9.15
CA ASP A 87 -15.20 -0.55 -8.00
C ASP A 87 -15.01 0.93 -8.31
N PHE A 88 -15.76 1.78 -7.60
CA PHE A 88 -15.58 3.22 -7.62
C PHE A 88 -14.81 3.65 -6.38
N ILE A 89 -13.64 4.24 -6.59
CA ILE A 89 -12.81 4.81 -5.53
C ILE A 89 -12.87 6.33 -5.58
N ILE A 90 -12.59 6.97 -4.45
CA ILE A 90 -12.59 8.43 -4.34
C ILE A 90 -11.17 8.88 -4.03
N ASN A 91 -10.64 9.80 -4.82
CA ASN A 91 -9.39 10.45 -4.49
C ASN A 91 -9.66 11.53 -3.43
N VAL A 92 -9.16 11.33 -2.22
CA VAL A 92 -9.43 12.21 -1.07
C VAL A 92 -8.91 13.63 -1.32
N ASN A 93 -7.76 13.80 -1.99
CA ASN A 93 -7.17 15.11 -2.26
C ASN A 93 -7.95 15.94 -3.29
N THR A 94 -8.62 15.28 -4.26
CA THR A 94 -9.30 15.98 -5.37
C THR A 94 -10.83 15.83 -5.33
N GLY A 95 -11.36 14.99 -4.47
CA GLY A 95 -12.78 14.63 -4.40
C GLY A 95 -13.32 13.86 -5.61
N LYS A 96 -12.47 13.54 -6.59
CA LYS A 96 -12.90 12.90 -7.84
C LYS A 96 -13.17 11.42 -7.63
N LYS A 97 -14.32 10.96 -8.13
CA LYS A 97 -14.66 9.53 -8.23
C LYS A 97 -13.99 8.94 -9.46
N ILE A 98 -13.26 7.85 -9.26
CA ILE A 98 -12.53 7.12 -10.31
C ILE A 98 -13.06 5.68 -10.34
N LYS A 99 -13.33 5.17 -11.53
CA LYS A 99 -13.70 3.76 -11.72
C LYS A 99 -12.46 2.92 -11.94
N VAL A 100 -12.29 1.87 -11.16
CA VAL A 100 -11.19 0.90 -11.28
C VAL A 100 -11.50 -0.04 -12.44
N SER A 101 -10.89 0.20 -13.60
CA SER A 101 -11.11 -0.60 -14.81
C SER A 101 -10.28 -1.87 -14.85
N LYS A 102 -9.04 -1.84 -14.34
CA LYS A 102 -8.10 -2.96 -14.36
C LYS A 102 -7.21 -2.90 -13.12
N VAL A 103 -6.93 -4.06 -12.52
CA VAL A 103 -6.01 -4.23 -11.39
C VAL A 103 -5.05 -5.35 -11.78
N GLU A 104 -3.76 -5.08 -11.77
CA GLU A 104 -2.72 -6.04 -12.18
C GLU A 104 -1.70 -6.16 -11.05
N LEU A 105 -1.29 -7.40 -10.76
CA LEU A 105 -0.16 -7.65 -9.88
C LEU A 105 1.12 -7.62 -10.71
N ILE A 106 2.01 -6.69 -10.41
CA ILE A 106 3.28 -6.58 -11.12
C ILE A 106 4.26 -7.57 -10.47
N PHE A 107 4.57 -8.63 -11.21
CA PHE A 107 5.63 -9.57 -10.85
C PHE A 107 6.96 -9.03 -11.37
N LEU A 108 7.89 -8.72 -10.46
CA LEU A 108 9.28 -8.58 -10.81
C LEU A 108 9.87 -10.00 -10.91
N LEU A 109 10.01 -10.50 -12.13
CA LEU A 109 10.80 -11.70 -12.39
C LEU A 109 12.27 -11.35 -12.13
N LEU A 110 12.78 -11.75 -10.96
CA LEU A 110 14.22 -11.81 -10.69
C LEU A 110 14.77 -13.03 -11.43
N ILE A 111 15.40 -12.79 -12.57
CA ILE A 111 16.16 -13.77 -13.38
C ILE A 111 17.56 -13.92 -12.78
#